data_AF-A0A5E8CGR1-F1
#
_entry.id   AF-A0A5E8CGR1-F1
#
_cell.length_a   1.000
_cell.length_b   1.000
_cell.length_c   1.000
_cell.angle_alpha   90.00
_cell.angle_beta   90.00
_cell.angle_gamma   90.00
#
_symmetry.space_group_name_H-M   'P 1'
#
loop_
_entity.id
_entity.type
_entity.pdbx_description
1 polymer ?
#
loop_
_entity_poly.entity_id
_entity_poly.type
_entity_poly.pdbx_seq_one_letter_code
_entity_poly.pdbx_strand_id
1 'polypeptide(L)'
;MSKIILSYAQIEDLVEDLYSKLKNNFEPDIVIAIGSGGWLPARLINRFFKKEIESIRVYSYNDINNKQESIIDSEFSKINADYIQNKNLLIIDDINDTGATLGYVVEKIHNLVNLTSNICIGVLHDKIKDKKYDIEKDTRIKYFYSKKMEDIWIHYPWE
;
A
#
# COMPACT_ATOMS: atom_id res chain seq x y z
N MET A 1 -13.66 -15.60 17.45
CA MET A 1 -13.41 -15.02 16.11
C MET A 1 -12.32 -15.84 15.45
N SER A 2 -12.52 -16.28 14.21
CA SER A 2 -11.45 -16.89 13.42
C SER A 2 -10.37 -15.84 13.16
N LYS A 3 -9.10 -16.20 13.34
CA LYS A 3 -7.95 -15.38 12.96
C LYS A 3 -6.97 -16.21 12.15
N ILE A 4 -6.30 -15.57 11.20
CA ILE A 4 -5.18 -16.14 10.46
C ILE A 4 -3.91 -15.62 11.11
N ILE A 5 -2.99 -16.51 11.47
CA ILE A 5 -1.67 -16.14 11.98
C ILE A 5 -0.67 -16.44 10.87
N LEU A 6 0.12 -15.43 10.49
CA LEU A 6 1.10 -15.56 9.42
C LEU A 6 2.51 -15.67 10.00
N SER A 7 3.29 -16.59 9.46
CA SER A 7 4.73 -16.68 9.67
C SER A 7 5.49 -15.80 8.67
N TYR A 8 6.74 -15.44 8.97
CA TYR A 8 7.60 -14.72 8.02
C TYR A 8 7.74 -15.44 6.68
N ALA A 9 7.80 -16.78 6.67
CA ALA A 9 7.87 -17.57 5.43
C ALA A 9 6.63 -17.37 4.54
N GLN A 10 5.43 -17.37 5.13
CA GLN A 10 4.20 -17.10 4.39
C GLN A 10 4.15 -15.66 3.85
N ILE A 11 4.79 -14.71 4.52
CA ILE A 11 4.93 -13.34 4.01
C ILE A 11 5.87 -13.30 2.81
N GLU A 12 6.98 -14.04 2.84
CA GLU A 12 7.87 -14.15 1.69
C GLU A 12 7.12 -14.74 0.48
N ASP A 13 6.35 -15.82 0.68
CA ASP A 13 5.53 -16.43 -0.38
C ASP A 13 4.54 -15.43 -1.00
N LEU A 14 3.86 -14.62 -0.16
CA LEU A 14 2.92 -13.59 -0.62
C LEU A 14 3.65 -12.49 -1.40
N VAL A 15 4.82 -12.05 -0.94
CA VAL A 15 5.63 -11.05 -1.64
C VAL A 15 6.09 -11.56 -3.00
N GLU A 16 6.50 -12.83 -3.10
CA GLU A 16 6.89 -13.44 -4.37
C GLU A 16 5.71 -13.53 -5.35
N ASP A 17 4.52 -13.91 -4.86
CA ASP A 17 3.29 -13.88 -5.65
C ASP A 17 2.97 -12.46 -6.15
N LEU A 18 3.02 -11.45 -5.26
CA LEU A 18 2.82 -10.05 -5.64
C LEU A 18 3.81 -9.59 -6.70
N TYR A 19 5.10 -9.90 -6.54
CA TYR A 19 6.13 -9.58 -7.51
C TYR A 19 5.85 -10.24 -8.87
N SER A 20 5.42 -11.51 -8.87
CA SER A 20 5.10 -12.23 -10.09
C SER A 20 4.01 -11.55 -10.93
N LYS A 21 3.04 -10.91 -10.26
CA LYS A 21 1.96 -10.14 -10.87
C LYS A 21 2.44 -8.75 -11.33
N LEU A 22 3.33 -8.11 -10.58
CA LEU A 22 3.83 -6.78 -10.90
C LEU A 22 4.87 -6.77 -12.04
N LYS A 23 5.81 -7.72 -12.07
CA LYS A 23 7.04 -7.66 -12.88
C LYS A 23 6.86 -7.38 -14.39
N ASN A 24 5.71 -7.77 -14.97
CA ASN A 24 5.42 -7.56 -16.39
C ASN A 24 4.40 -6.45 -16.64
N ASN A 25 3.80 -5.90 -15.57
CA ASN A 25 2.72 -4.92 -15.64
C ASN A 25 3.15 -3.53 -15.17
N PHE A 26 4.22 -3.44 -14.37
CA PHE A 26 4.71 -2.18 -13.83
C PHE A 26 6.21 -2.27 -13.50
N GLU A 27 6.99 -1.32 -14.02
CA GLU A 27 8.41 -1.15 -13.70
C GLU A 27 8.57 0.14 -12.87
N PRO A 28 8.80 0.03 -11.54
CA PRO A 28 8.91 1.20 -10.68
C PRO A 28 10.25 1.91 -10.85
N ASP A 29 10.21 3.24 -10.70
CA ASP A 29 11.39 4.05 -10.46
C ASP A 29 11.66 4.17 -8.95
N ILE A 30 10.60 4.27 -8.15
CA ILE A 30 10.64 4.41 -6.69
C ILE A 30 9.59 3.49 -6.07
N VAL A 31 9.92 2.89 -4.92
CA VAL A 31 8.97 2.22 -4.04
C VAL A 31 8.58 3.15 -2.90
N ILE A 32 7.29 3.31 -2.63
CA ILE A 32 6.77 4.07 -1.49
C ILE A 32 6.15 3.08 -0.50
N ALA A 33 6.76 2.91 0.67
CA ALA A 33 6.27 2.01 1.71
C ALA A 33 5.31 2.74 2.66
N ILE A 34 4.09 2.22 2.82
CA ILE A 34 3.14 2.73 3.81
C ILE A 34 3.44 2.08 5.15
N GLY A 35 3.74 2.92 6.14
CA GLY A 35 4.18 2.51 7.46
C GLY A 35 3.07 2.49 8.50
N SER A 36 3.14 1.59 9.47
CA SER A 36 4.23 0.62 9.69
C SER A 36 4.08 -0.72 8.96
N GLY A 37 2.88 -1.11 8.55
CA GLY A 37 2.58 -2.46 8.02
C GLY A 37 3.30 -2.80 6.71
N GLY A 38 3.29 -1.88 5.75
CA GLY A 38 3.94 -2.00 4.45
C GLY A 38 5.47 -1.96 4.43
N TRP A 39 6.15 -1.65 5.54
CA TRP A 39 7.62 -1.55 5.56
C TRP A 39 8.32 -2.87 5.23
N LEU A 40 7.90 -3.96 5.86
CA LEU A 40 8.51 -5.26 5.59
C LEU A 40 8.18 -5.76 4.17
N PRO A 41 6.90 -5.75 3.71
CA PRO A 41 6.57 -6.09 2.33
C PRO A 41 7.36 -5.26 1.30
N ALA A 42 7.49 -3.95 1.50
CA ALA A 42 8.27 -3.08 0.62
C ALA A 42 9.76 -3.46 0.60
N ARG A 43 10.35 -3.73 1.77
CA ARG A 43 11.74 -4.16 1.86
C ARG A 43 12.00 -5.50 1.17
N LEU A 44 11.07 -6.45 1.33
CA LEU A 44 11.16 -7.78 0.73
C LEU A 44 11.00 -7.72 -0.79
N ILE A 45 9.98 -7.03 -1.30
CA ILE A 45 9.74 -6.95 -2.75
C ILE A 45 10.86 -6.20 -3.47
N ASN A 46 11.50 -5.25 -2.79
CA ASN A 46 12.62 -4.49 -3.35
C ASN A 46 13.90 -5.33 -3.53
N ARG A 47 13.96 -6.56 -3.00
CA ARG A 47 15.01 -7.54 -3.39
C ARG A 47 15.02 -7.79 -4.90
N PHE A 48 13.85 -7.71 -5.53
CA PHE A 48 13.67 -7.95 -6.96
C PHE A 48 13.81 -6.66 -7.77
N PHE A 49 13.11 -5.59 -7.40
CA PHE A 49 13.13 -4.33 -8.14
C PHE A 49 14.41 -3.52 -7.98
N LYS A 50 15.09 -3.61 -6.82
CA LYS A 50 16.35 -2.91 -6.52
C LYS A 50 16.27 -1.39 -6.74
N LYS A 51 15.19 -0.77 -6.26
CA LYS A 51 14.92 0.67 -6.35
C LYS A 51 15.12 1.35 -5.00
N GLU A 52 15.10 2.67 -5.01
CA GLU A 52 15.04 3.43 -3.77
C GLU A 52 13.66 3.27 -3.11
N ILE A 53 13.66 3.27 -1.77
CA ILE A 53 12.45 3.17 -0.97
C ILE A 53 12.28 4.50 -0.21
N GLU A 54 11.17 5.18 -0.49
CA GLU A 54 10.64 6.22 0.39
C GLU A 54 9.62 5.58 1.33
N SER A 55 9.54 6.06 2.57
CA SER A 55 8.55 5.57 3.53
C SER A 55 7.71 6.72 4.06
N ILE A 56 6.41 6.48 4.17
CA ILE A 56 5.47 7.39 4.82
C ILE A 56 4.80 6.69 5.98
N ARG A 57 4.38 7.46 6.97
CA ARG A 57 3.62 6.95 8.10
C ARG A 57 2.23 7.57 8.12
N VAL A 58 1.22 6.70 7.99
CA VAL A 58 -0.19 7.07 7.95
C VAL A 58 -0.91 6.37 9.08
N TYR A 59 -1.64 7.12 9.89
CA TYR A 59 -2.43 6.61 10.99
C TYR A 59 -3.91 6.75 10.67
N SER A 60 -4.66 5.69 10.91
CA SER A 60 -6.12 5.76 11.02
C SER A 60 -6.49 5.94 12.48
N TYR A 61 -7.20 7.04 12.79
CA TYR A 61 -7.82 7.26 14.10
C TYR A 61 -9.32 7.11 13.96
N ASN A 62 -9.89 6.18 14.73
CA ASN A 62 -11.33 6.16 14.98
C ASN A 62 -11.60 7.08 16.16
N ASP A 63 -12.07 8.28 15.87
CA ASP A 63 -12.48 9.23 16.89
C ASP A 63 -13.68 8.63 17.65
N ILE A 64 -13.52 8.31 18.93
CA ILE A 64 -14.53 7.52 19.70
C ILE A 64 -15.90 8.24 19.74
N ASN A 65 -15.89 9.56 19.53
CA ASN A 65 -17.08 10.41 19.59
C ASN A 65 -17.69 10.74 18.22
N ASN A 66 -16.91 10.66 17.14
CA ASN A 66 -17.38 10.92 15.78
C ASN A 66 -17.23 9.64 14.97
N LYS A 67 -18.31 9.12 14.38
CA LYS A 67 -18.30 7.90 13.53
C LYS A 67 -17.44 8.03 12.25
N GLN A 68 -16.52 8.99 12.19
CA GLN A 68 -15.68 9.32 11.07
C GLN A 68 -14.23 8.96 11.40
N GLU A 69 -13.72 7.96 10.68
CA GLU A 69 -12.30 7.62 10.66
C GLU A 69 -11.52 8.81 10.10
N SER A 70 -10.59 9.35 10.88
CA SER A 70 -9.72 10.46 10.48
C SER A 70 -8.34 9.92 10.14
N ILE A 71 -7.84 10.26 8.96
CA ILE A 71 -6.51 9.85 8.52
C ILE A 71 -5.53 10.99 8.81
N ILE A 72 -4.50 10.68 9.59
CA ILE A 72 -3.42 11.62 9.93
C ILE A 72 -2.13 11.10 9.32
N ASP A 73 -1.43 11.97 8.62
CA ASP A 73 -0.08 11.72 8.15
C ASP A 73 0.94 12.57 8.91
N SER A 74 2.14 12.03 9.11
CA SER A 74 3.23 12.76 9.79
C SER A 74 4.46 12.98 8.91
N GLU A 75 4.44 12.46 7.68
CA GLU A 75 5.65 12.32 6.87
C GLU A 75 5.49 12.71 5.41
N PHE A 76 4.28 13.03 4.90
CA PHE A 76 4.17 13.42 3.49
C PHE A 76 4.91 14.72 3.19
N SER A 77 4.99 15.65 4.14
CA SER A 77 5.77 16.88 4.00
C SER A 77 7.28 16.65 3.84
N LYS A 78 7.76 15.44 4.16
CA LYS A 78 9.17 15.05 3.99
C LYS A 78 9.46 14.47 2.61
N ILE A 79 8.43 14.03 1.87
CA ILE A 79 8.60 13.58 0.49
C ILE A 79 8.99 14.78 -0.37
N ASN A 80 10.15 14.69 -1.02
CA ASN A 80 10.55 15.67 -2.01
C ASN A 80 9.72 15.48 -3.29
N ALA A 81 8.78 16.39 -3.56
CA ALA A 81 7.90 16.33 -4.73
C ALA A 81 8.69 16.30 -6.04
N ASP A 82 9.72 17.13 -6.19
CA ASP A 82 10.58 17.17 -7.39
C ASP A 82 11.28 15.83 -7.61
N TYR A 83 11.57 15.10 -6.52
CA TYR A 83 12.21 13.80 -6.59
C TYR A 83 11.27 12.70 -7.11
N ILE A 84 9.98 12.78 -6.84
CA ILE A 84 8.98 11.76 -7.22
C ILE A 84 8.16 12.14 -8.47
N GLN A 85 8.34 13.35 -8.99
CA GLN A 85 7.60 13.84 -10.15
C GLN A 85 8.05 13.17 -11.47
N ASN A 86 7.08 12.91 -12.36
CA ASN A 86 7.28 12.19 -13.64
C ASN A 86 7.84 10.76 -13.48
N LYS A 87 7.65 10.12 -12.33
CA LYS A 87 8.17 8.77 -12.05
C LYS A 87 7.06 7.72 -11.95
N ASN A 88 7.43 6.47 -12.15
CA ASN A 88 6.61 5.30 -11.83
C ASN A 88 6.74 4.98 -10.34
N LEU A 89 5.68 5.25 -9.58
CA LEU A 89 5.64 5.10 -8.13
C LEU A 89 4.92 3.79 -7.78
N LEU A 90 5.63 2.85 -7.16
CA LEU A 90 5.05 1.62 -6.61
C LEU A 90 4.81 1.78 -5.11
N ILE A 91 3.56 1.97 -4.73
CA ILE A 91 3.12 2.07 -3.34
C ILE A 91 2.88 0.66 -2.80
N ILE A 92 3.47 0.33 -1.65
CA ILE A 92 3.36 -0.98 -1.02
C ILE A 92 2.77 -0.86 0.39
N ASP A 93 1.78 -1.69 0.68
CA ASP A 93 1.22 -1.89 2.03
C ASP A 93 1.02 -3.39 2.32
N ASP A 94 0.78 -3.76 3.58
CA ASP A 94 0.44 -5.15 3.92
C ASP A 94 -1.01 -5.50 3.58
N ILE A 95 -1.96 -4.60 3.79
CA ILE A 95 -3.39 -4.86 3.62
C ILE A 95 -4.18 -3.69 3.02
N ASN A 96 -5.11 -4.03 2.13
CA ASN A 96 -6.25 -3.19 1.78
C ASN A 96 -7.50 -3.65 2.55
N ASP A 97 -7.78 -3.05 3.71
CA ASP A 97 -9.00 -3.33 4.48
C ASP A 97 -10.20 -2.57 3.90
N THR A 98 -10.43 -1.32 4.32
CA THR A 98 -11.52 -0.46 3.81
C THR A 98 -11.12 0.38 2.60
N GLY A 99 -9.84 0.42 2.24
CA GLY A 99 -9.28 1.31 1.21
C GLY A 99 -9.04 2.75 1.66
N ALA A 100 -9.43 3.14 2.88
CA ALA A 100 -9.34 4.53 3.35
C ALA A 100 -7.90 5.07 3.32
N THR A 101 -6.94 4.35 3.92
CA THR A 101 -5.51 4.70 3.91
C THR A 101 -4.96 4.83 2.49
N LEU A 102 -5.21 3.83 1.65
CA LEU A 102 -4.69 3.80 0.29
C LEU A 102 -5.27 4.94 -0.56
N GLY A 103 -6.59 5.20 -0.46
CA GLY A 103 -7.23 6.33 -1.12
C GLY A 103 -6.64 7.68 -0.69
N TYR A 104 -6.41 7.87 0.61
CA TYR A 104 -5.75 9.06 1.12
C TYR A 104 -4.34 9.25 0.55
N VAL A 105 -3.55 8.17 0.53
CA VAL A 105 -2.18 8.19 -0.01
C VAL A 105 -2.18 8.54 -1.50
N VAL A 106 -3.10 7.95 -2.28
CA VAL A 106 -3.27 8.25 -3.72
C VAL A 106 -3.56 9.74 -3.92
N GLU A 107 -4.56 10.27 -3.23
CA GLU A 107 -4.92 11.69 -3.38
C GLU A 107 -3.78 12.62 -2.93
N LYS A 108 -3.05 12.28 -1.86
CA LYS A 108 -1.87 13.06 -1.45
C LYS A 108 -0.79 13.05 -2.51
N ILE A 109 -0.46 11.88 -3.07
CA ILE A 109 0.57 11.78 -4.12
C ILE A 109 0.13 12.55 -5.36
N HIS A 110 -1.12 12.39 -5.82
CA HIS A 110 -1.66 13.17 -6.94
C HIS A 110 -1.62 14.68 -6.73
N ASN A 111 -1.70 15.16 -5.50
CA ASN A 111 -1.54 16.59 -5.19
C ASN A 111 -0.06 17.05 -5.15
N LEU A 112 0.89 16.13 -5.03
CA LEU A 112 2.32 16.41 -5.02
C LEU A 112 2.94 16.30 -6.42
N VAL A 113 2.38 15.49 -7.31
CA VAL A 113 2.94 15.20 -8.63
C VAL A 113 1.99 15.59 -9.75
N ASN A 114 2.54 15.77 -10.95
CA ASN A 114 1.77 15.97 -12.16
C ASN A 114 1.24 14.63 -12.73
N LEU A 115 0.33 14.73 -13.71
CA LEU A 115 -0.35 13.58 -14.33
C LEU A 115 0.55 12.62 -15.11
N THR A 116 1.83 12.93 -15.29
CA THR A 116 2.82 12.08 -15.96
C THR A 116 3.42 11.03 -15.02
N SER A 117 3.34 11.22 -13.71
CA SER A 117 3.69 10.16 -12.76
C SER A 117 2.66 9.03 -12.81
N ASN A 118 3.11 7.79 -12.96
CA ASN A 118 2.24 6.62 -12.93
C ASN A 118 2.22 6.02 -11.54
N ILE A 119 1.05 5.70 -11.01
CA ILE A 119 0.89 5.09 -9.69
C ILE A 119 0.46 3.64 -9.83
N CYS A 120 1.16 2.77 -9.11
CA CYS A 120 0.78 1.38 -8.92
C CYS A 120 0.74 1.09 -7.42
N ILE A 121 -0.29 0.37 -6.97
CA ILE A 121 -0.41 -0.11 -5.59
C ILE A 121 -0.26 -1.62 -5.57
N GLY A 122 0.56 -2.13 -4.66
CA GLY A 122 0.71 -3.55 -4.36
C GLY A 122 0.42 -3.82 -2.89
N VAL A 123 -0.52 -4.72 -2.59
CA VAL A 123 -0.77 -5.18 -1.20
C VAL A 123 -0.63 -6.69 -1.06
N LEU A 124 -0.33 -7.18 0.14
CA LEU A 124 -0.34 -8.63 0.36
C LEU A 124 -1.77 -9.16 0.38
N HIS A 125 -2.66 -8.51 1.14
CA HIS A 125 -4.04 -8.93 1.30
C HIS A 125 -5.04 -7.85 0.87
N ASP A 126 -6.05 -8.23 0.08
CA ASP A 126 -7.22 -7.41 -0.21
C ASP A 126 -8.46 -8.03 0.42
N LYS A 127 -9.12 -7.29 1.32
CA LYS A 127 -10.33 -7.78 2.00
C LYS A 127 -11.59 -7.50 1.19
N ILE A 128 -12.44 -8.52 1.07
CA ILE A 128 -13.78 -8.43 0.49
C ILE A 128 -14.71 -7.85 1.56
N LYS A 129 -14.92 -6.53 1.49
CA LYS A 129 -15.84 -5.77 2.35
C LYS A 129 -16.17 -4.44 1.68
N ASP A 130 -17.11 -3.71 2.26
CA ASP A 130 -17.46 -2.37 1.79
C ASP A 130 -16.23 -1.45 1.81
N LYS A 131 -15.85 -0.97 0.62
CA LYS A 131 -14.70 -0.08 0.43
C LYS A 131 -15.15 1.38 0.58
N LYS A 132 -14.49 2.11 1.47
CA LYS A 132 -14.60 3.58 1.58
C LYS A 132 -13.95 4.27 0.39
N TYR A 133 -12.89 3.65 -0.14
CA TYR A 133 -12.27 4.02 -1.39
C TYR A 133 -12.02 2.75 -2.21
N ASP A 134 -12.68 2.68 -3.36
CA ASP A 134 -12.61 1.50 -4.23
C ASP A 134 -11.46 1.67 -5.23
N ILE A 135 -10.29 1.17 -4.83
CA ILE A 135 -9.03 1.24 -5.58
C ILE A 135 -9.16 0.56 -6.96
N GLU A 136 -9.94 -0.53 -7.06
CA GLU A 136 -10.15 -1.25 -8.32
C GLU A 136 -10.92 -0.38 -9.35
N LYS A 137 -11.65 0.66 -8.91
CA LYS A 137 -12.41 1.57 -9.78
C LYS A 137 -11.64 2.83 -10.18
N ASP A 138 -10.53 3.16 -9.54
CA ASP A 138 -9.74 4.32 -9.93
C ASP A 138 -8.88 3.99 -11.16
N THR A 139 -9.27 4.53 -12.32
CA THR A 139 -8.59 4.29 -13.59
C THR A 139 -7.23 4.97 -13.70
N ARG A 140 -6.88 5.84 -12.75
CA ARG A 140 -5.57 6.54 -12.69
C ARG A 140 -4.48 5.64 -12.11
N ILE A 141 -4.84 4.53 -11.47
CA ILE A 141 -3.90 3.66 -10.76
C ILE A 141 -3.95 2.24 -11.30
N LYS A 142 -2.80 1.56 -11.24
CA LYS A 142 -2.74 0.10 -11.33
C LYS A 142 -2.83 -0.49 -9.92
N TYR A 143 -3.54 -1.59 -9.76
CA TYR A 143 -3.71 -2.22 -8.46
C TYR A 143 -3.49 -3.73 -8.54
N PHE A 144 -2.63 -4.23 -7.65
CA PHE A 144 -2.31 -5.63 -7.51
C PHE A 144 -2.38 -6.05 -6.04
N TYR A 145 -2.78 -7.29 -5.82
CA TYR A 145 -2.75 -7.93 -4.53
C TYR A 145 -2.27 -9.37 -4.64
N SER A 146 -1.74 -9.91 -3.55
CA SER A 146 -1.37 -11.34 -3.52
C SER A 146 -2.62 -12.19 -3.32
N LYS A 147 -3.39 -11.89 -2.26
CA LYS A 147 -4.54 -12.68 -1.86
C LYS A 147 -5.77 -11.81 -1.62
N LYS A 148 -6.87 -12.10 -2.32
CA LYS A 148 -8.21 -11.59 -1.99
C LYS A 148 -8.88 -12.52 -0.99
N MET A 149 -9.50 -11.98 0.07
CA MET A 149 -10.01 -12.79 1.18
C MET A 149 -11.18 -12.14 1.91
N GLU A 150 -11.95 -12.95 2.63
CA GLU A 150 -13.01 -12.49 3.53
C GLU A 150 -12.49 -11.57 4.64
N ASP A 151 -13.38 -10.80 5.28
CA ASP A 151 -13.06 -9.92 6.41
C ASP A 151 -12.75 -10.72 7.70
N ILE A 152 -11.59 -11.35 7.69
CA ILE A 152 -11.04 -12.13 8.80
C ILE A 152 -9.82 -11.39 9.35
N TRP A 153 -9.64 -11.43 10.67
CA TRP A 153 -8.47 -10.85 11.31
C TRP A 153 -7.19 -11.59 10.89
N ILE A 154 -6.18 -10.83 10.50
CA ILE A 154 -4.84 -11.32 10.19
C ILE A 154 -3.91 -10.84 11.30
N HIS A 155 -3.11 -11.75 11.86
CA HIS A 155 -2.02 -11.41 12.75
C HIS A 155 -0.72 -11.53 11.96
N TYR A 156 -0.13 -10.39 11.62
CA TYR A 156 1.16 -10.36 10.95
C TYR A 156 2.30 -10.67 11.95
N PRO A 157 3.47 -11.13 11.49
CA PRO A 157 4.56 -11.50 12.38
C PRO A 157 5.35 -10.29 12.96
N TRP A 158 5.03 -9.06 12.53
CA TRP A 158 5.62 -7.80 13.03
C TRP A 158 4.68 -6.98 13.92
N GLU A 159 3.47 -7.48 14.17
CA GLU A 159 2.48 -6.88 15.08
C GLU A 159 2.59 -7.41 16.51
#